data_AF-A0A8J2KW63-F1
#
_entry.id   AF-A0A8J2KW63-F1
#
_cell.length_a   1.000
_cell.length_b   1.000
_cell.length_c   1.000
_cell.angle_alpha   90.00
_cell.angle_beta   90.00
_cell.angle_gamma   90.00
#
_symmetry.space_group_name_H-M   'P 1'
#
loop_
_entity.id
_entity.type
_entity.pdbx_description
1 polymer ?
#
loop_
_entity_poly.entity_id
_entity_poly.type
_entity_poly.pdbx_seq_one_letter_code
_entity_poly.pdbx_strand_id
1 'polypeptide(L)'
;LNSGVLLMNQTWMRRTDFSNEMRLIYVGYKKTIKLADQDLLNIYFHFHPQWLYPLPCEFKSGTHFCHCYFDKPGTCRCRNGESLGIAVLHGSGKQFHSNKNKFFEQIYDTFAKVIIITFQISL
;
A
#
# COMPACT_ATOMS: atom_id res chain seq x y z
N LEU A 1 -2.68 -8.72 -3.08
CA LEU A 1 -2.27 -7.65 -2.13
C LEU A 1 -2.05 -6.34 -2.91
N ASN A 2 -1.71 -5.22 -2.27
CA ASN A 2 -1.24 -4.00 -2.95
C ASN A 2 0.21 -3.70 -2.51
N SER A 3 1.13 -3.42 -3.45
CA SER A 3 2.55 -3.16 -3.15
C SER A 3 2.86 -1.73 -2.66
N GLY A 4 1.87 -0.82 -2.64
CA GLY A 4 2.07 0.59 -2.32
C GLY A 4 2.39 0.88 -0.85
N VAL A 5 1.98 0.00 0.08
CA VAL A 5 2.29 0.11 1.51
C VAL A 5 2.49 -1.29 2.10
N LEU A 6 3.69 -1.57 2.61
CA LEU A 6 4.02 -2.82 3.28
C LEU A 6 4.95 -2.55 4.46
N LEU A 7 4.72 -3.27 5.56
CA LEU A 7 5.68 -3.42 6.63
C LEU A 7 6.46 -4.71 6.39
N MET A 8 7.78 -4.61 6.37
CA MET A 8 8.66 -5.76 6.11
C MET A 8 9.55 -6.03 7.33
N ASN A 9 9.48 -7.24 7.86
CA ASN A 9 10.37 -7.67 8.94
C ASN A 9 11.76 -7.97 8.37
N GLN A 10 12.67 -6.99 8.44
CA GLN A 10 14.00 -7.13 7.86
C GLN A 10 14.86 -8.20 8.52
N THR A 11 14.69 -8.43 9.82
CA THR A 11 15.44 -9.48 10.54
C THR A 11 15.03 -10.86 10.04
N TRP A 12 13.73 -11.08 9.82
CA TRP A 12 13.23 -12.30 9.21
C TRP A 12 13.75 -12.45 7.76
N MET A 13 13.62 -11.41 6.92
CA MET A 13 14.07 -11.47 5.52
C MET A 13 15.57 -11.76 5.37
N ARG A 14 16.42 -11.28 6.30
CA ARG A 14 17.86 -11.58 6.31
C ARG A 14 18.21 -12.99 6.81
N ARG A 15 17.31 -13.60 7.60
CA ARG A 15 17.50 -14.95 8.16
C ARG A 15 16.88 -16.04 7.29
N THR A 16 15.98 -15.68 6.38
CA THR A 16 15.36 -16.59 5.41
C THR A 16 15.97 -16.40 4.02
N ASP A 17 15.59 -17.26 3.07
CA ASP A 17 16.06 -17.19 1.68
C ASP A 17 15.22 -16.22 0.82
N PHE A 18 14.48 -15.30 1.46
CA PHE A 18 13.53 -14.38 0.81
C PHE A 18 14.12 -13.70 -0.43
N SER A 19 15.34 -13.15 -0.33
CA SER A 19 15.98 -12.43 -1.43
C SER A 19 16.32 -13.34 -2.62
N ASN A 20 16.78 -14.57 -2.37
CA ASN A 20 17.11 -15.51 -3.44
C ASN A 20 15.85 -16.05 -4.10
N GLU A 21 14.82 -16.39 -3.33
CA GLU A 21 13.54 -16.82 -3.89
C GLU A 21 12.91 -15.73 -4.77
N MET A 22 12.91 -14.47 -4.31
CA MET A 22 12.45 -13.34 -5.11
C MET A 22 13.25 -13.20 -6.41
N ARG A 23 14.58 -13.42 -6.37
CA ARG A 23 15.42 -13.44 -7.58
C ARG A 23 15.03 -14.57 -8.52
N LEU A 24 14.78 -15.78 -8.01
CA LEU A 24 14.39 -16.94 -8.82
C LEU A 24 13.02 -16.72 -9.47
N ILE A 25 12.05 -16.20 -8.72
CA ILE A 25 10.73 -15.81 -9.26
C ILE A 25 10.91 -14.77 -10.36
N TYR A 26 11.71 -13.72 -10.12
CA TYR A 26 11.97 -12.72 -11.15
C TYR A 26 12.56 -13.34 -12.42
N VAL A 27 13.59 -14.18 -12.31
CA VAL A 27 14.20 -14.83 -13.48
C VAL A 27 13.19 -15.71 -14.24
N GLY A 28 12.35 -16.46 -13.51
CA GLY A 28 11.34 -17.34 -14.10
C GLY A 28 10.20 -16.61 -14.79
N TYR A 29 9.78 -15.46 -14.25
CA TYR A 29 8.59 -14.73 -14.70
C TYR A 29 8.89 -13.36 -15.36
N LYS A 30 10.16 -12.99 -15.57
CA LYS A 30 10.55 -11.66 -16.10
C LYS A 30 9.88 -11.27 -17.42
N LYS A 31 9.44 -12.25 -18.23
CA LYS A 31 8.74 -11.99 -19.51
C LYS A 31 7.24 -11.73 -19.35
N THR A 32 6.63 -12.12 -18.24
CA THR A 32 5.19 -12.04 -18.00
C THR A 32 4.80 -11.02 -16.92
N ILE A 33 5.73 -10.69 -16.03
CA ILE A 33 5.59 -9.63 -15.03
C ILE A 33 5.33 -8.29 -15.72
N LYS A 34 4.28 -7.56 -15.30
CA LYS A 34 3.93 -6.23 -15.79
C LYS A 34 4.22 -5.14 -14.77
N LEU A 35 3.96 -5.42 -13.50
CA LEU A 35 4.20 -4.53 -12.37
C LEU A 35 5.17 -5.25 -11.42
N ALA A 36 6.47 -5.01 -11.60
CA ALA A 36 7.50 -5.84 -10.97
C ALA A 36 7.37 -5.97 -9.46
N ASP A 37 7.18 -4.87 -8.75
CA ASP A 37 6.97 -4.83 -7.31
C ASP A 37 5.69 -5.61 -6.89
N GLN A 38 4.57 -5.35 -7.56
CA GLN A 38 3.27 -5.94 -7.24
C GLN A 38 3.18 -7.43 -7.56
N ASP A 39 3.65 -7.81 -8.75
CA ASP A 39 3.52 -9.17 -9.29
C ASP A 39 4.50 -10.13 -8.60
N LEU A 40 5.73 -9.70 -8.32
CA LEU A 40 6.70 -10.52 -7.59
C LEU A 40 6.18 -10.88 -6.21
N LEU A 41 5.64 -9.90 -5.47
CA LEU A 41 5.06 -10.14 -4.15
C LEU A 41 3.82 -11.03 -4.24
N ASN A 42 2.96 -10.84 -5.25
CA ASN A 42 1.79 -11.70 -5.45
C ASN A 42 2.19 -13.16 -5.71
N ILE A 43 3.20 -13.41 -6.55
CA ILE A 43 3.69 -14.77 -6.84
C ILE A 43 4.34 -15.36 -5.58
N TYR A 44 5.20 -14.61 -4.89
CA TYR A 44 5.84 -15.08 -3.67
C TYR A 44 4.83 -15.51 -2.60
N PHE A 45 3.87 -14.64 -2.28
CA PHE A 45 2.86 -14.93 -1.25
C PHE A 45 1.76 -15.89 -1.71
N HIS A 46 1.67 -16.21 -3.00
CA HIS A 46 0.86 -17.34 -3.44
C HIS A 46 1.44 -18.67 -2.92
N PHE A 47 2.77 -18.82 -2.95
CA PHE A 47 3.46 -20.00 -2.43
C PHE A 47 3.71 -19.94 -0.92
N HIS A 48 3.71 -18.74 -0.32
CA HIS A 48 3.95 -18.51 1.10
C HIS A 48 2.83 -17.73 1.80
N PRO A 49 1.57 -18.21 1.77
CA PRO A 49 0.43 -17.48 2.33
C PRO A 49 0.58 -17.21 3.84
N GLN A 50 1.26 -18.09 4.58
CA GLN A 50 1.50 -17.97 6.02
C GLN A 50 2.44 -16.82 6.42
N TRP A 51 3.16 -16.22 5.46
CA TRP A 51 4.04 -15.08 5.70
C TRP A 51 3.42 -13.74 5.31
N LEU A 52 2.18 -13.75 4.82
CA LEU A 52 1.43 -12.56 4.48
C LEU A 52 0.45 -12.19 5.59
N TYR A 53 0.67 -11.03 6.21
CA TYR A 53 -0.23 -10.46 7.21
C TYR A 53 -0.94 -9.23 6.59
N PRO A 54 -2.22 -9.32 6.23
CA PRO A 54 -2.92 -8.21 5.62
C PRO A 54 -3.08 -7.06 6.61
N LEU A 55 -2.61 -5.86 6.25
CA LEU A 55 -2.92 -4.66 7.03
C LEU A 55 -4.45 -4.46 7.11
N PRO A 56 -4.98 -3.98 8.25
CA PRO A 56 -6.38 -3.58 8.37
C PRO A 56 -6.78 -2.53 7.33
N CYS A 57 -8.09 -2.39 7.08
CA CYS A 57 -8.59 -1.59 5.97
C CYS A 57 -8.37 -0.08 6.16
N GLU A 58 -8.28 0.40 7.40
CA GLU A 58 -8.00 1.79 7.74
C GLU A 58 -6.59 2.23 7.32
N PHE A 59 -5.65 1.29 7.16
CA PHE A 59 -4.29 1.52 6.64
C PHE A 59 -4.19 1.33 5.11
N LYS A 60 -5.31 1.10 4.43
CA LYS A 60 -5.37 0.86 2.98
C LYS A 60 -6.36 1.81 2.31
N SER A 61 -5.93 3.04 2.05
CA SER A 61 -6.64 3.91 1.12
C SER A 61 -5.76 4.23 -0.06
N GLY A 62 -6.20 3.92 -1.28
CA GLY A 62 -5.49 4.28 -2.49
C GLY A 62 -6.46 4.53 -3.64
N THR A 63 -6.01 5.06 -4.76
CA THR A 63 -6.97 5.55 -5.77
C THR A 63 -7.61 4.47 -6.66
N HIS A 64 -7.24 3.21 -6.47
CA HIS A 64 -7.92 2.07 -7.09
C HIS A 64 -8.35 1.02 -6.07
N PHE A 65 -8.03 1.24 -4.79
CA PHE A 65 -8.25 0.30 -3.67
C PHE A 65 -8.79 0.97 -2.42
N CYS A 66 -9.08 2.27 -2.44
CA CYS A 66 -9.90 2.91 -1.43
C CYS A 66 -11.32 2.45 -1.70
N HIS A 67 -11.69 1.40 -0.98
CA HIS A 67 -13.05 0.89 -0.86
C HIS A 67 -14.06 1.94 -0.38
N CYS A 68 -13.64 3.18 -0.14
CA CYS A 68 -14.48 4.26 0.36
C CYS A 68 -14.53 5.48 -0.57
N TYR A 69 -13.62 5.57 -1.56
CA TYR A 69 -13.56 6.72 -2.47
C TYR A 69 -14.06 6.38 -3.88
N PHE A 70 -13.83 5.14 -4.34
CA PHE A 70 -14.27 4.67 -5.66
C PHE A 70 -15.50 3.75 -5.60
N ASP A 71 -15.86 3.33 -4.40
CA ASP A 71 -17.18 2.75 -4.16
C ASP A 71 -18.23 3.86 -4.20
N LYS A 72 -19.47 3.53 -4.57
CA LYS A 72 -20.56 4.52 -4.69
C LYS A 72 -20.63 5.40 -3.43
N PRO A 73 -21.09 6.66 -3.53
CA PRO A 73 -21.35 7.48 -2.36
C PRO A 73 -22.16 6.69 -1.32
N GLY A 74 -21.63 6.55 -0.10
CA GLY A 74 -22.25 5.78 0.99
C GLY A 74 -21.93 4.28 1.04
N THR A 75 -20.99 3.76 0.25
CA THR A 75 -20.62 2.32 0.27
C THR A 75 -19.17 2.07 0.64
N CYS A 76 -18.65 2.74 1.67
CA CYS A 76 -17.31 2.45 2.18
C CYS A 76 -17.25 1.01 2.71
N ARG A 77 -16.49 0.13 2.06
CA ARG A 77 -16.36 -1.27 2.55
C ARG A 77 -15.44 -1.40 3.76
N CYS A 78 -14.96 -0.29 4.32
CA CYS A 78 -14.13 -0.25 5.52
C CYS A 78 -14.83 0.50 6.66
N ARG A 79 -15.62 -0.22 7.46
CA ARG A 79 -16.33 0.38 8.62
C ARG A 79 -15.39 1.07 9.61
N ASN A 80 -14.22 0.47 9.86
CA ASN A 80 -13.20 1.09 10.71
C ASN A 80 -12.69 2.40 10.14
N GLY A 81 -12.58 2.51 8.81
CA GLY A 81 -12.19 3.75 8.14
C GLY A 81 -13.26 4.84 8.25
N GLU A 82 -14.54 4.48 8.32
CA GLU A 82 -15.61 5.45 8.58
C GLU A 82 -15.58 5.97 10.02
N SER A 83 -15.35 5.10 11.01
CA SER A 83 -15.41 5.46 12.42
C SER A 83 -14.10 6.04 12.97
N LEU A 84 -12.96 5.51 12.56
CA LEU A 84 -11.62 5.89 13.05
C LEU A 84 -10.86 6.81 12.07
N GLY A 85 -11.37 6.95 10.84
CA GLY A 85 -10.66 7.62 9.77
C GLY A 85 -9.65 6.71 9.05
N ILE A 86 -9.11 7.23 7.95
CA ILE A 86 -8.08 6.57 7.15
C ILE A 86 -6.69 7.00 7.64
N ALA A 87 -5.81 6.04 7.92
CA ALA A 87 -4.47 6.29 8.41
C ALA A 87 -3.43 6.48 7.29
N VAL A 88 -3.61 5.82 6.14
CA VAL A 88 -2.65 5.89 5.02
C VAL A 88 -3.36 6.06 3.70
N LEU A 89 -2.92 7.06 2.92
CA LEU A 89 -3.46 7.41 1.60
C LEU A 89 -2.40 7.25 0.51
N HIS A 90 -2.69 6.43 -0.51
CA HIS A 90 -1.82 6.08 -1.62
C HIS A 90 -2.31 6.70 -2.94
N GLY A 91 -1.70 7.81 -3.34
CA GLY A 91 -2.02 8.54 -4.57
C GLY A 91 -1.36 7.93 -5.82
N SER A 92 -1.70 6.68 -6.15
CA SER A 92 -1.16 5.99 -7.34
C SER A 92 -1.38 6.77 -8.63
N GLY A 93 -0.49 6.67 -9.62
CA GLY A 93 -0.72 7.32 -10.92
C GLY A 93 -0.75 8.86 -10.89
N LYS A 94 0.02 9.47 -9.98
CA LYS A 94 0.15 10.93 -9.79
C LYS A 94 -1.11 11.62 -9.25
N GLN A 95 -2.00 10.93 -8.56
CA GLN A 95 -3.28 11.55 -8.12
C GLN A 95 -3.10 12.76 -7.21
N PHE A 96 -2.04 12.80 -6.39
CA PHE A 96 -1.71 13.98 -5.56
C PHE A 96 -1.31 15.22 -6.36
N HIS A 97 -0.88 15.04 -7.61
CA HIS A 97 -0.32 16.10 -8.46
C HIS A 97 -1.06 16.23 -9.79
N SER A 98 -2.20 15.55 -9.93
CA SER A 98 -2.98 15.58 -11.15
C SER A 98 -4.31 16.25 -10.86
N ASN A 99 -4.71 17.19 -11.71
CA ASN A 99 -6.03 17.83 -11.66
C ASN A 99 -7.19 16.85 -11.96
N LYS A 100 -6.89 15.55 -12.07
CA LYS A 100 -7.88 14.48 -12.26
C LYS A 100 -8.69 14.23 -10.99
N ASN A 101 -8.11 14.46 -9.82
CA ASN A 101 -8.77 14.21 -8.55
C ASN A 101 -8.45 15.29 -7.52
N LYS A 102 -9.30 16.33 -7.49
CA LYS A 102 -9.15 17.49 -6.61
C LYS A 102 -9.07 17.15 -5.13
N PHE A 103 -9.64 16.01 -4.69
CA PHE A 103 -9.55 15.59 -3.30
C PHE A 103 -8.12 15.21 -2.90
N PHE A 104 -7.44 14.41 -3.72
CA PHE A 104 -6.06 14.01 -3.46
C PHE A 104 -5.13 15.22 -3.53
N GLU A 105 -5.33 16.09 -4.51
CA GLU A 105 -4.61 17.36 -4.64
C GLU A 105 -4.77 18.25 -3.39
N GLN A 106 -6.01 18.44 -2.91
CA GLN A 106 -6.27 19.24 -1.71
C GLN A 106 -5.63 18.66 -0.44
N ILE A 107 -5.68 17.33 -0.27
CA ILE A 107 -4.99 16.66 0.84
C ILE A 107 -3.49 16.92 0.74
N TYR A 108 -2.90 16.69 -0.44
CA TYR A 108 -1.48 16.92 -0.66
C TYR A 108 -1.08 18.37 -0.36
N ASP A 109 -1.80 19.35 -0.90
CA ASP A 109 -1.55 20.78 -0.68
C ASP A 109 -1.68 21.19 0.78
N THR A 110 -2.62 20.59 1.51
CA THR A 110 -2.79 20.84 2.94
C THR A 110 -1.59 20.31 3.71
N PHE A 111 -1.21 19.05 3.47
CA PHE A 111 -0.06 18.43 4.14
C PHE A 111 1.26 19.12 3.78
N ALA A 112 1.43 19.58 2.54
CA ALA A 112 2.63 20.30 2.12
C ALA A 112 2.82 21.66 2.83
N LYS A 113 1.74 22.24 3.35
CA LYS A 113 1.75 23.52 4.10
C LYS A 113 1.89 23.32 5.61
N VAL A 114 1.76 22.10 6.11
CA VAL A 114 1.88 21.78 7.53
C VAL A 114 3.30 21.34 7.84
N ILE A 115 3.97 22.02 8.78
CA ILE A 115 5.20 21.52 9.38
C ILE A 115 4.81 20.37 10.30
N ILE A 116 5.10 19.13 9.89
CA ILE A 116 4.96 17.97 10.77
C ILE A 116 6.10 18.03 11.78
N ILE A 117 5.82 18.60 12.96
CA ILE A 117 6.70 18.44 14.12
C ILE A 117 6.63 16.96 14.48
N THR A 118 7.77 16.28 14.39
CA THR A 118 7.90 14.84 14.57
C THR A 118 7.31 14.45 15.92
N PHE A 119 6.23 13.64 15.92
CA PHE A 119 5.82 12.95 17.14
C PHE A 119 6.87 11.87 17.42
N GLN A 120 7.70 12.09 18.44
CA GLN A 120 8.49 11.01 19.01
C GLN A 120 7.51 10.00 19.62
N ILE A 121 7.41 8.83 18.98
CA ILE A 121 6.86 7.66 19.65
C ILE A 121 7.97 7.18 20.57
N SER A 122 7.89 7.55 21.85
CA SER A 122 8.68 6.90 22.89
C SER A 122 8.18 5.46 23.00
N LEU A 123 9.01 4.51 22.61
CA LEU A 123 8.83 3.07 22.86
C LEU A 123 9.16 2.74 24.31
#